data_AF-A0A1B6EKN3-F1
#
_entry.id   AF-A0A1B6EKN3-F1
#
_cell.length_a   1.000
_cell.length_b   1.000
_cell.length_c   1.000
_cell.angle_alpha   90.00
_cell.angle_beta   90.00
_cell.angle_gamma   90.00
#
_symmetry.space_group_name_H-M   'P 1'
#
loop_
_entity.id
_entity.type
_entity.pdbx_description
1 polymer ?
#
loop_
_entity_poly.entity_id
_entity_poly.type
_entity_poly.pdbx_seq_one_letter_code
_entity_poly.pdbx_strand_id
1 'polypeptide(L)'
;YQHSLVPATRNEFERIKQQLETEKFPPQFPGGPVRAFHQLGREEQAAVEKKRLSEYCRKAYKKTHVTRVEERTTTICQKENSFYVDTVRAFRDRRYEYKGLNKVAKKQVAEAIKKGDAGEIKSAKNREVLYDSLQLAHKCILNSFYGYVMRK
;
A
#
# COMPACT_ATOMS: atom_id res chain seq x y z
N TYR A 1 -10.83 12.12 -1.36
CA TYR A 1 -9.41 11.87 -1.73
C TYR A 1 -8.55 12.90 -1.03
N GLN A 2 -7.45 12.46 -0.40
CA GLN A 2 -6.50 13.34 0.27
C GLN A 2 -5.26 13.50 -0.61
N HIS A 3 -4.96 14.72 -0.99
CA HIS A 3 -3.79 15.08 -1.78
C HIS A 3 -2.78 15.82 -0.91
N SER A 4 -1.52 15.40 -0.98
CA SER A 4 -0.38 16.15 -0.44
C SER A 4 0.25 16.92 -1.58
N LEU A 5 0.08 18.24 -1.59
CA LEU A 5 0.53 19.12 -2.65
C LEU A 5 1.71 19.97 -2.16
N VAL A 6 2.59 20.36 -3.07
CA VAL A 6 3.58 21.40 -2.78
C VAL A 6 2.87 22.76 -2.75
N PRO A 7 3.18 23.66 -1.79
CA PRO A 7 2.56 24.98 -1.73
C PRO A 7 2.89 25.88 -2.93
N ALA A 8 4.04 25.63 -3.57
CA ALA A 8 4.51 26.47 -4.67
C ALA A 8 3.55 26.45 -5.87
N THR A 9 3.35 27.63 -6.44
CA THR A 9 2.59 27.82 -7.68
C THR A 9 3.37 27.32 -8.89
N ARG A 10 2.68 27.13 -10.01
CA ARG A 10 3.31 26.74 -11.28
C ARG A 10 4.41 27.72 -11.70
N ASN A 11 4.18 29.02 -11.56
CA ASN A 11 5.17 30.05 -11.93
C ASN A 11 6.44 29.98 -11.06
N GLU A 12 6.31 29.64 -9.78
CA GLU A 12 7.45 29.43 -8.89
C GLU A 12 8.24 28.17 -9.25
N PHE A 13 7.52 27.10 -9.61
CA PHE A 13 8.15 25.90 -10.14
C PHE A 13 8.92 26.16 -11.44
N GLU A 14 8.31 26.87 -12.40
CA GLU A 14 8.96 27.21 -13.67
C GLU A 14 10.22 28.07 -13.48
N ARG A 15 10.21 29.03 -12.53
CA ARG A 15 11.39 29.80 -12.16
C ARG A 15 12.51 28.93 -11.56
N ILE A 16 12.16 28.01 -10.68
CA ILE A 16 13.12 27.05 -10.10
C ILE A 16 13.72 26.17 -11.19
N LYS A 17 12.91 25.72 -12.14
CA LYS A 17 13.38 24.92 -13.28
C LYS A 17 14.38 25.69 -14.14
N GLN A 18 14.10 26.94 -14.48
CA GLN A 18 15.03 27.80 -15.22
C GLN A 18 16.36 28.00 -14.48
N GLN A 19 16.32 28.14 -13.14
CA GLN A 19 17.54 28.21 -12.33
C GLN A 19 18.35 26.91 -12.46
N LEU A 20 17.71 25.75 -12.31
CA LEU A 20 18.37 24.45 -12.44
C LEU A 20 18.98 24.23 -13.82
N GLU A 21 18.34 24.73 -14.89
CA GLU A 21 18.87 24.63 -16.27
C GLU A 21 20.20 25.37 -16.46
N THR A 22 20.47 26.39 -15.64
CA THR A 22 21.76 27.12 -15.66
C THR A 22 22.83 26.51 -14.75
N GLU A 23 22.46 25.55 -13.89
CA GLU A 23 23.37 24.91 -12.95
C GLU A 23 24.17 23.77 -13.58
N LYS A 24 25.34 23.50 -12.99
CA LYS A 24 26.20 22.37 -13.35
C LYS A 24 26.09 21.28 -12.29
N PHE A 25 25.98 20.05 -12.75
CA PHE A 25 25.78 18.86 -11.92
C PHE A 25 27.00 17.95 -11.98
N PRO A 26 27.22 17.13 -10.92
CA PRO A 26 28.31 16.17 -10.89
C PRO A 26 28.29 15.20 -12.08
N PRO A 27 29.47 14.70 -12.49
CA PRO A 27 29.56 13.66 -13.50
C PRO A 27 28.85 12.38 -13.04
N GLN A 28 28.36 11.60 -14.00
CA GLN A 28 27.72 10.32 -13.72
C GLN A 28 28.71 9.26 -13.20
N PHE A 29 29.96 9.35 -13.65
CA PHE A 29 31.06 8.48 -13.23
C PHE A 29 32.19 9.31 -12.61
N PRO A 30 32.92 8.78 -11.62
CA PRO A 30 34.07 9.46 -11.03
C PRO A 30 35.08 9.90 -12.11
N GLY A 31 35.48 11.18 -12.09
CA GLY A 31 36.43 11.75 -13.05
C GLY A 31 35.83 12.22 -14.39
N GLY A 32 34.52 12.06 -14.62
CA GLY A 32 33.86 12.55 -15.83
C GLY A 32 33.63 14.08 -15.88
N PRO A 33 33.12 14.61 -17.00
CA PRO A 33 32.79 16.02 -17.13
C PRO A 33 31.52 16.40 -16.35
N VAL A 34 31.47 17.64 -15.88
CA VAL A 34 30.26 18.22 -15.30
C VAL A 34 29.11 18.21 -16.31
N ARG A 35 27.91 17.90 -15.82
CA ARG A 35 26.72 17.74 -16.65
C ARG A 35 25.79 18.94 -16.52
N ALA A 36 25.11 19.30 -17.59
CA ALA A 36 23.99 20.22 -17.54
C ALA A 36 22.71 19.49 -17.08
N PHE A 37 21.72 20.23 -16.58
CA PHE A 37 20.47 19.65 -16.06
C PHE A 37 19.78 18.69 -17.04
N HIS A 38 19.72 19.05 -18.32
CA HIS A 38 19.09 18.24 -19.38
C HIS A 38 19.84 16.94 -19.70
N GLN A 39 21.12 16.83 -19.28
CA GLN A 39 21.94 15.63 -19.46
C GLN A 39 21.77 14.62 -18.30
N LEU A 40 21.05 15.00 -17.25
CA LEU A 40 20.70 14.09 -16.15
C LEU A 40 19.60 13.11 -16.60
N GLY A 41 19.55 11.92 -16.00
CA GLY A 41 18.45 10.99 -16.23
C GLY A 41 17.13 11.54 -15.71
N ARG A 42 15.98 11.09 -16.23
CA ARG A 42 14.65 11.59 -15.82
C ARG A 42 14.40 11.50 -14.31
N GLU A 43 14.84 10.40 -13.69
CA GLU A 43 14.72 10.23 -12.23
C GLU A 43 15.61 11.19 -11.45
N GLU A 44 16.82 11.44 -11.95
CA GLU A 44 17.79 12.36 -11.35
C GLU A 44 17.29 13.81 -11.48
N GLN A 45 16.79 14.21 -12.65
CA GLN A 45 16.13 15.50 -12.87
C GLN A 45 14.97 15.71 -11.90
N ALA A 46 14.07 14.73 -11.80
CA ALA A 46 12.92 14.79 -10.90
C ALA A 46 13.34 14.88 -9.42
N ALA A 47 14.41 14.18 -9.01
CA ALA A 47 14.93 14.23 -7.65
C ALA A 47 15.51 15.62 -7.32
N VAL A 48 16.29 16.20 -8.24
CA VAL A 48 16.86 17.55 -8.11
C VAL A 48 15.75 18.61 -8.03
N GLU A 49 14.79 18.57 -8.96
CA GLU A 49 13.63 19.47 -8.98
C GLU A 49 12.85 19.39 -7.67
N LYS A 50 12.51 18.17 -7.23
CA LYS A 50 11.77 17.94 -5.98
C LYS A 50 12.53 18.48 -4.77
N LYS A 51 13.85 18.27 -4.72
CA LYS A 51 14.71 18.77 -3.63
C LYS A 51 14.69 20.30 -3.60
N ARG A 52 14.94 20.96 -4.73
CA ARG A 52 14.98 22.42 -4.81
C ARG A 52 13.63 23.06 -4.49
N LEU A 53 12.55 22.46 -5.00
CA LEU A 53 11.19 22.91 -4.71
C LEU A 53 10.82 22.76 -3.24
N SER A 54 11.22 21.65 -2.60
CA SER A 54 11.01 21.43 -1.16
C SER A 54 11.73 22.47 -0.29
N GLU A 55 12.99 22.76 -0.61
CA GLU A 55 13.78 23.78 0.09
C GLU A 55 13.19 25.18 -0.07
N TYR A 56 12.75 25.52 -1.28
CA TYR A 56 12.03 26.76 -1.55
C TYR A 56 10.75 26.86 -0.72
N CYS A 57 9.92 25.81 -0.73
CA CYS A 57 8.68 25.78 0.03
C CYS A 57 8.91 25.94 1.53
N ARG A 58 9.94 25.29 2.08
CA ARG A 58 10.31 25.45 3.49
C ARG A 58 10.73 26.89 3.82
N LYS A 59 11.43 27.58 2.92
CA LYS A 59 11.88 28.96 3.13
C LYS A 59 10.74 29.96 2.98
N ALA A 60 10.00 29.91 1.87
CA ALA A 60 8.96 30.85 1.48
C ALA A 60 7.63 30.63 2.22
N TYR A 61 7.19 29.37 2.31
CA TYR A 61 5.87 29.02 2.86
C TYR A 61 5.92 28.45 4.28
N LYS A 62 7.12 28.22 4.84
CA LYS A 62 7.36 27.57 6.15
C LYS A 62 6.77 26.16 6.27
N LYS A 63 6.41 25.55 5.14
CA LYS A 63 5.85 24.20 5.04
C LYS A 63 6.24 23.59 3.70
N THR A 64 6.48 22.29 3.68
CA THR A 64 6.84 21.57 2.45
C THR A 64 5.62 21.03 1.71
N HIS A 65 4.54 20.75 2.44
CA HIS A 65 3.32 20.17 1.89
C HIS A 65 2.07 20.86 2.45
N VAL A 66 1.03 20.91 1.63
CA VAL A 66 -0.34 21.28 2.00
C VAL A 66 -1.24 20.09 1.72
N THR A 67 -1.94 19.65 2.76
CA THR A 67 -2.94 18.60 2.65
C THR A 67 -4.25 19.22 2.21
N ARG A 68 -4.82 18.74 1.09
CA ARG A 68 -6.16 19.08 0.64
C ARG A 68 -7.02 17.83 0.58
N VAL A 69 -8.23 17.92 1.14
CA VAL A 69 -9.24 16.88 1.05
C VAL A 69 -10.30 17.34 0.06
N GLU A 70 -10.56 16.52 -0.95
CA GLU A 70 -11.58 16.78 -1.96
C GLU A 70 -12.50 15.58 -2.08
N GLU A 71 -13.79 15.82 -2.13
CA GLU A 71 -14.76 14.82 -2.50
C GLU A 71 -14.65 14.56 -4.00
N ARG A 72 -14.67 13.28 -4.39
CA ARG A 72 -14.70 12.89 -5.81
C ARG A 72 -15.76 11.84 -5.99
N THR A 73 -16.47 11.97 -7.10
CA THR A 73 -17.49 11.01 -7.51
C THR A 73 -16.94 10.16 -8.64
N THR A 74 -17.18 8.85 -8.55
CA THR A 74 -16.93 7.91 -9.63
C THR A 74 -18.16 7.05 -9.80
N THR A 75 -18.40 6.57 -11.03
CA THR A 75 -19.55 5.72 -11.34
C THR A 75 -19.07 4.28 -11.51
N ILE A 76 -19.74 3.34 -10.84
CA ILE A 76 -19.41 1.91 -10.90
C ILE A 76 -20.46 1.21 -11.76
N CYS A 77 -20.05 0.69 -12.92
CA CYS A 77 -20.93 -0.09 -13.79
C CYS A 77 -21.34 -1.40 -13.09
N GLN A 78 -22.65 -1.61 -12.93
CA GLN A 78 -23.20 -2.83 -12.31
C GLN A 78 -23.36 -4.00 -13.30
N LYS A 79 -23.13 -3.76 -14.60
CA LYS A 79 -23.23 -4.76 -15.67
C LYS A 79 -21.87 -5.25 -16.18
N GLU A 80 -20.79 -4.73 -15.61
CA GLU A 80 -19.43 -5.17 -15.94
C GLU A 80 -19.24 -6.63 -15.51
N ASN A 81 -18.29 -7.33 -16.15
CA ASN A 81 -17.95 -8.69 -15.75
C ASN A 81 -17.56 -8.74 -14.26
N SER A 82 -18.26 -9.56 -13.47
CA SER A 82 -18.14 -9.61 -12.02
C SER A 82 -16.97 -10.45 -11.49
N PHE A 83 -16.11 -11.00 -12.36
CA PHE A 83 -15.02 -11.92 -12.00
C PHE A 83 -14.21 -11.52 -10.76
N TYR A 84 -13.80 -10.24 -10.66
CA TYR A 84 -13.01 -9.76 -9.53
C TYR A 84 -13.80 -9.81 -8.22
N VAL A 85 -15.05 -9.31 -8.23
CA VAL A 85 -15.91 -9.26 -7.05
C VAL A 85 -16.31 -10.68 -6.63
N ASP A 86 -16.59 -11.57 -7.59
CA ASP A 86 -16.94 -12.96 -7.32
C ASP A 86 -15.78 -13.73 -6.70
N THR A 87 -14.55 -13.48 -7.15
CA THR A 87 -13.35 -14.05 -6.53
C THR A 87 -13.20 -13.60 -5.09
N VAL A 88 -13.39 -12.30 -4.81
CA VAL A 88 -13.34 -11.75 -3.44
C VAL A 88 -14.43 -12.36 -2.55
N ARG A 89 -15.66 -12.52 -3.08
CA ARG A 89 -16.77 -13.19 -2.37
C ARG A 89 -16.42 -14.63 -2.04
N ALA A 90 -15.90 -15.40 -3.00
CA ALA A 90 -15.51 -16.79 -2.78
C ALA A 90 -14.44 -16.93 -1.68
N PHE A 91 -13.44 -16.05 -1.64
CA PHE A 91 -12.44 -16.03 -0.56
C PHE A 91 -13.03 -15.64 0.80
N ARG A 92 -13.97 -14.69 0.83
CA ARG A 92 -14.68 -14.30 2.06
C ARG A 92 -15.50 -15.47 2.60
N ASP A 93 -16.24 -16.15 1.74
CA ASP A 93 -17.16 -17.21 2.15
C ASP A 93 -16.39 -18.42 2.64
N ARG A 94 -15.34 -18.84 1.91
CA ARG A 94 -14.40 -19.87 2.37
C ARG A 94 -13.71 -19.52 3.69
N ARG A 95 -13.39 -18.24 3.91
CA ARG A 95 -12.87 -17.79 5.22
C ARG A 95 -13.90 -18.00 6.33
N TYR A 96 -15.17 -17.70 6.08
CA TYR A 96 -16.23 -17.88 7.07
C TYR A 96 -16.49 -19.34 7.39
N GLU A 97 -16.36 -20.24 6.42
CA GLU A 97 -16.36 -21.69 6.66
C GLU A 97 -15.26 -22.08 7.65
N TYR A 98 -14.00 -21.70 7.38
CA TYR A 98 -12.89 -22.01 8.29
C TYR A 98 -13.03 -21.33 9.66
N LYS A 99 -13.57 -20.11 9.71
CA LYS A 99 -13.87 -19.43 10.98
C LYS A 99 -14.93 -20.19 11.78
N GLY A 100 -15.96 -20.72 11.12
CA GLY A 100 -16.98 -21.57 11.73
C GLY A 100 -16.40 -22.87 12.26
N LEU A 101 -15.60 -23.56 11.45
CA LEU A 101 -14.93 -24.81 11.81
C LEU A 101 -13.95 -24.62 12.98
N ASN A 102 -13.20 -23.51 13.00
CA ASN A 102 -12.34 -23.13 14.12
C ASN A 102 -13.15 -22.97 15.42
N LYS A 103 -14.31 -22.30 15.36
CA LYS A 103 -15.21 -22.17 16.51
C LYS A 103 -15.69 -23.53 17.03
N VAL A 104 -16.02 -24.47 16.14
CA VAL A 104 -16.43 -25.83 16.51
C VAL A 104 -15.25 -26.62 17.09
N ALA A 105 -14.06 -26.56 16.47
CA ALA A 105 -12.86 -27.23 16.95
C ALA A 105 -12.46 -26.76 18.35
N LYS A 106 -12.55 -25.46 18.65
CA LYS A 106 -12.34 -24.93 20.01
C LYS A 106 -13.27 -25.53 21.05
N LYS A 107 -14.55 -25.77 20.69
CA LYS A 107 -15.50 -26.46 21.58
C LYS A 107 -15.10 -27.92 21.79
N GLN A 108 -14.72 -28.62 20.72
CA GLN A 108 -14.27 -30.02 20.79
C GLN A 108 -13.02 -30.19 21.67
N VAL A 109 -12.08 -29.23 21.61
CA VAL A 109 -10.91 -29.21 22.50
C VAL A 109 -11.35 -29.09 23.96
N ALA A 110 -12.27 -28.17 24.26
CA ALA A 110 -12.78 -27.99 25.61
C ALA A 110 -13.52 -29.23 26.14
N GLU A 111 -14.26 -29.95 25.28
CA GLU A 111 -14.92 -31.21 25.62
C GLU A 111 -13.93 -32.36 25.84
N ALA A 112 -12.93 -32.51 24.98
CA ALA A 112 -11.89 -33.53 25.11
C ALA A 112 -11.08 -33.34 26.40
N ILE A 113 -10.76 -32.09 26.77
CA ILE A 113 -10.08 -31.77 28.03
C ILE A 113 -10.90 -32.23 29.24
N LYS A 114 -12.24 -32.05 29.20
CA LYS A 114 -13.12 -32.51 30.29
C LYS A 114 -13.18 -34.03 30.42
N LYS A 115 -13.08 -34.76 29.29
CA LYS A 115 -13.07 -36.23 29.30
C LYS A 115 -11.74 -36.82 29.77
N GLY A 116 -10.63 -36.09 29.59
CA GLY A 116 -9.30 -36.51 30.06
C GLY A 116 -8.56 -37.49 29.15
N ASP A 117 -9.08 -37.80 27.96
CA ASP A 117 -8.39 -38.66 26.99
C ASP A 117 -7.30 -37.87 26.24
N ALA A 118 -6.03 -38.21 26.49
CA ALA A 118 -4.87 -37.57 25.87
C ALA A 118 -4.87 -37.68 24.33
N GLY A 119 -5.39 -38.76 23.76
CA GLY A 119 -5.47 -38.97 22.32
C GLY A 119 -6.49 -38.03 21.67
N GLU A 120 -7.70 -37.94 22.24
CA GLU A 120 -8.74 -37.01 21.78
C GLU A 120 -8.29 -35.56 21.92
N ILE A 121 -7.63 -35.20 23.03
CA ILE A 121 -7.13 -33.83 23.26
C ILE A 121 -6.12 -33.43 22.19
N LYS A 122 -5.15 -34.30 21.87
CA LYS A 122 -4.14 -34.02 20.85
C LYS A 122 -4.76 -33.85 19.46
N SER A 123 -5.70 -34.74 19.10
CA SER A 123 -6.41 -34.68 17.82
C SER A 123 -7.24 -33.40 17.68
N ALA A 124 -7.99 -33.03 18.74
CA ALA A 124 -8.80 -31.82 18.75
C ALA A 124 -7.95 -30.55 18.64
N LYS A 125 -6.82 -30.48 19.35
CA LYS A 125 -5.88 -29.33 19.28
C LYS A 125 -5.28 -29.17 17.89
N ASN A 126 -4.89 -30.26 17.24
CA ASN A 126 -4.38 -30.20 15.87
C ASN A 126 -5.42 -29.64 14.89
N ARG A 127 -6.70 -30.01 15.06
CA ARG A 127 -7.80 -29.50 14.26
C ARG A 127 -8.06 -28.02 14.51
N GLU A 128 -7.99 -27.57 15.75
CA GLU A 128 -8.07 -26.15 16.10
C GLU A 128 -6.99 -25.35 15.38
N VAL A 129 -5.72 -25.77 15.50
CA VAL A 129 -4.58 -25.10 14.86
C VAL A 129 -4.72 -25.04 13.35
N LEU A 130 -5.18 -26.13 12.73
CA LEU A 130 -5.43 -26.19 11.28
C LEU A 130 -6.46 -25.13 10.85
N TYR A 131 -7.63 -25.09 11.48
CA TYR A 131 -8.69 -24.15 11.08
C TYR A 131 -8.37 -22.70 11.44
N ASP A 132 -7.64 -22.47 12.53
CA ASP A 132 -7.16 -21.12 12.84
C ASP A 132 -6.15 -20.62 11.81
N SER A 133 -5.22 -21.48 11.40
CA SER A 133 -4.25 -21.16 10.35
C SER A 133 -4.95 -20.87 9.02
N LEU A 134 -5.91 -21.71 8.62
CA LEU A 134 -6.68 -21.53 7.37
C LEU A 134 -7.50 -20.23 7.37
N GLN A 135 -8.22 -19.91 8.45
CA GLN A 135 -9.01 -18.67 8.48
C GLN A 135 -8.14 -17.41 8.52
N LEU A 136 -6.98 -17.46 9.19
CA LEU A 136 -6.03 -16.34 9.23
C LEU A 136 -5.37 -16.12 7.86
N ALA A 137 -4.94 -17.18 7.18
CA ALA A 137 -4.41 -17.09 5.82
C ALA A 137 -5.42 -16.42 4.88
N HIS A 138 -6.68 -16.85 4.92
CA HIS A 138 -7.75 -16.25 4.12
C HIS A 138 -8.07 -14.81 4.54
N LYS A 139 -7.91 -14.44 5.82
CA LYS A 139 -8.04 -13.05 6.28
C LYS A 139 -6.97 -12.15 5.62
N CYS A 140 -5.71 -12.62 5.61
CA CYS A 140 -4.61 -11.88 5.02
C CYS A 140 -4.79 -11.70 3.51
N ILE A 141 -5.20 -12.76 2.80
CA ILE A 141 -5.51 -12.68 1.37
C ILE A 141 -6.68 -11.72 1.12
N LEU A 142 -7.75 -11.81 1.90
CA LEU A 142 -8.93 -10.95 1.75
C LEU A 142 -8.56 -9.46 1.91
N ASN A 143 -7.78 -9.14 2.93
CA ASN A 143 -7.28 -7.78 3.15
C ASN A 143 -6.33 -7.33 2.03
N SER A 144 -5.57 -8.26 1.44
CA SER A 144 -4.66 -7.97 0.34
C SER A 144 -5.40 -7.59 -0.94
N PHE A 145 -6.62 -8.07 -1.20
CA PHE A 145 -7.41 -7.62 -2.36
C PHE A 145 -7.68 -6.11 -2.35
N TYR A 146 -7.87 -5.50 -1.18
CA TYR A 146 -8.03 -4.04 -1.06
C TYR A 146 -6.71 -3.30 -1.31
N GLY A 147 -5.58 -3.83 -0.83
CA GLY A 147 -4.27 -3.22 -1.07
C GLY A 147 -3.78 -3.41 -2.51
N TYR A 148 -4.13 -4.54 -3.14
CA TYR A 148 -3.65 -4.93 -4.45
C TYR A 148 -4.08 -3.95 -5.55
N VAL A 149 -5.30 -3.41 -5.46
CA VAL A 149 -5.80 -2.41 -6.42
C VAL A 149 -5.03 -1.07 -6.35
N MET A 150 -4.27 -0.83 -5.28
CA MET A 150 -3.43 0.37 -5.11
C MET A 150 -1.93 0.07 -5.27
N ARG A 151 -1.55 -1.17 -5.62
CA ARG A 151 -0.16 -1.57 -5.79
C ARG A 151 0.42 -0.93 -7.07
N LYS A 152 1.61 -0.36 -6.96
CA LYS A 152 2.40 0.13 -8.09
C LYS A 152 3.19 -0.98 -8.76
#